data_AF-A0A1F4VGH0-F1
#
_entry.id   AF-A0A1F4VGH0-F1
#
_cell.length_a   1.000
_cell.length_b   1.000
_cell.length_c   1.000
_cell.angle_alpha   90.00
_cell.angle_beta   90.00
_cell.angle_gamma   90.00
#
_symmetry.space_group_name_H-M   'P 1'
#
loop_
_entity.id
_entity.type
_entity.pdbx_description
1 polymer ?
#
loop_
_entity_poly.entity_id
_entity_poly.type
_entity_poly.pdbx_seq_one_letter_code
_entity_poly.pdbx_strand_id
1 'polypeptide(L)'
;MTSIFNIIDIKFCKTVFKLSLVFFLTSLILQVYISNKIAVESVDMVKLTKEKDATTLRIEKLRQETSQFSSLSYIEKRAESLGLISYVGSLRSIEPVTVASLVNVQKNSQ
;
A
#
# COMPACT_ATOMS: atom_id res chain seq x y z
N MET A 1 -54.30 -32.98 36.75
CA MET A 1 -53.00 -33.05 36.04
C MET A 1 -52.74 -31.84 35.14
N THR A 2 -53.74 -31.33 34.40
CA THR A 2 -53.61 -30.20 33.46
C THR A 2 -53.09 -28.88 34.05
N SER A 3 -53.44 -28.55 35.30
CA SER A 3 -53.05 -27.27 35.92
C SER A 3 -51.54 -27.19 36.27
N ILE A 4 -50.91 -28.33 36.58
CA ILE A 4 -49.48 -28.39 36.96
C ILE A 4 -48.57 -28.19 35.74
N PHE A 5 -48.94 -28.77 34.59
CA PHE A 5 -48.20 -28.59 33.33
C PHE A 5 -48.18 -27.11 32.88
N ASN A 6 -49.34 -26.42 32.92
CA ASN A 6 -49.40 -24.99 32.58
C ASN A 6 -48.50 -24.10 33.47
N ILE A 7 -48.35 -24.44 34.76
CA ILE A 7 -47.49 -23.69 35.68
C ILE A 7 -46.00 -23.91 35.34
N ILE A 8 -45.63 -25.12 34.93
CA ILE A 8 -44.27 -25.47 34.53
C ILE A 8 -43.90 -24.76 33.21
N ASP A 9 -44.79 -24.77 32.22
CA ASP A 9 -44.59 -24.06 30.94
C ASP A 9 -44.42 -22.55 31.13
N ILE A 10 -45.20 -21.93 32.01
CA ILE A 10 -45.07 -20.49 32.31
C ILE A 10 -43.73 -20.17 32.96
N LYS A 11 -43.23 -21.02 33.88
CA LYS A 11 -41.93 -20.83 34.52
C LYS A 11 -40.78 -21.05 33.55
N PHE A 12 -40.90 -22.05 32.67
CA PHE A 12 -39.92 -22.32 31.61
C PHE A 12 -39.84 -21.15 30.62
N CYS A 13 -40.99 -20.66 30.14
CA CYS A 13 -41.07 -19.53 29.21
C CYS A 13 -40.45 -18.25 29.79
N LYS A 14 -40.72 -17.93 31.07
CA LYS A 14 -40.07 -16.81 31.77
C LYS A 14 -38.55 -16.95 31.86
N THR A 15 -38.06 -18.18 32.01
CA THR A 15 -36.62 -18.46 32.14
C THR A 15 -35.92 -18.29 30.79
N VAL A 16 -36.50 -18.83 29.72
CA VAL A 16 -35.99 -18.68 28.34
C VAL A 16 -36.02 -17.20 27.91
N PHE A 17 -37.07 -16.46 28.27
CA PHE A 17 -37.16 -15.04 27.97
C PHE A 17 -36.07 -14.23 28.68
N LYS A 18 -35.84 -14.48 29.98
CA LYS A 18 -34.74 -13.83 30.71
C LYS A 18 -33.37 -14.17 30.11
N LEU A 19 -33.15 -15.43 29.72
CA LEU A 19 -31.90 -15.87 29.12
C LEU A 19 -31.68 -15.22 27.75
N SER A 20 -32.72 -15.13 26.93
CA SER A 20 -32.70 -14.43 25.64
C SER A 20 -32.40 -12.95 25.81
N LEU A 21 -33.00 -12.30 26.81
CA LEU A 21 -32.72 -10.89 27.12
C LEU A 21 -31.25 -10.69 27.50
N VAL A 22 -30.72 -11.52 28.39
CA VAL A 22 -29.30 -11.44 28.79
C VAL A 22 -28.38 -11.66 27.59
N PHE A 23 -28.67 -12.66 26.76
CA PHE A 23 -27.89 -12.94 25.55
C PHE A 23 -27.94 -11.80 24.54
N PHE A 24 -29.10 -11.15 24.41
CA PHE A 24 -29.26 -9.97 23.57
C PHE A 24 -28.42 -8.79 24.07
N LEU A 25 -28.45 -8.50 25.37
CA LEU A 25 -27.64 -7.43 25.95
C LEU A 25 -26.14 -7.70 25.81
N THR A 26 -25.69 -8.92 26.07
CA THR A 26 -24.25 -9.25 25.92
C THR A 26 -23.81 -9.19 24.46
N SER A 27 -24.65 -9.65 23.53
CA SER A 27 -24.40 -9.52 22.09
C SER A 27 -24.30 -8.05 21.66
N LEU A 28 -25.19 -7.20 22.16
CA LEU A 28 -25.20 -5.77 21.84
C LEU A 28 -23.94 -5.07 22.34
N ILE A 29 -23.54 -5.32 23.59
CA ILE A 29 -22.30 -4.77 24.15
C ILE A 29 -21.08 -5.22 23.34
N LEU A 30 -21.03 -6.50 22.95
CA LEU A 30 -19.93 -7.04 22.15
C LEU A 30 -19.89 -6.40 20.74
N GLN A 31 -21.04 -6.24 20.08
CA GLN A 31 -21.13 -5.58 18.78
C GLN A 31 -20.69 -4.12 18.85
N VAL A 32 -21.08 -3.39 19.89
CA VAL A 32 -20.64 -2.00 20.11
C VAL A 32 -19.14 -1.93 20.36
N TYR A 33 -18.59 -2.85 21.17
CA TYR A 33 -17.15 -2.91 21.42
C TYR A 33 -16.34 -3.19 20.14
N ILE A 34 -16.77 -4.18 19.35
CA ILE A 34 -16.15 -4.52 18.08
C ILE A 34 -16.26 -3.34 17.10
N SER A 35 -17.43 -2.72 17.00
CA SER A 35 -17.64 -1.57 16.11
C SER A 35 -16.78 -0.37 16.49
N ASN A 36 -16.65 -0.07 17.79
CA ASN A 36 -15.77 0.99 18.27
C ASN A 36 -14.30 0.68 17.99
N LYS A 37 -13.87 -0.57 18.21
CA LYS A 37 -12.49 -0.98 17.90
C LYS A 37 -12.19 -0.84 16.41
N ILE A 38 -13.09 -1.31 15.55
CA ILE A 38 -12.97 -1.20 14.08
C ILE A 38 -13.01 0.27 13.65
N ALA A 39 -13.86 1.09 14.26
CA ALA A 39 -13.93 2.52 13.96
C ALA A 39 -12.60 3.22 14.28
N VAL A 40 -12.00 2.96 15.45
CA VAL A 40 -10.69 3.51 15.82
C VAL A 40 -9.60 3.03 14.84
N GLU A 41 -9.55 1.73 14.56
CA GLU A 41 -8.58 1.16 13.62
C GLU A 41 -8.75 1.72 12.19
N SER A 42 -9.99 1.98 11.75
CA SER A 42 -10.27 2.60 10.45
C SER A 42 -9.76 4.04 10.37
N VAL A 43 -9.85 4.81 11.46
CA VAL A 43 -9.34 6.18 11.52
C VAL A 43 -7.81 6.17 11.45
N ASP A 44 -7.16 5.25 12.16
CA ASP A 44 -5.70 5.08 12.11
C ASP A 44 -5.23 4.64 10.71
N MET A 45 -5.93 3.70 10.08
CA MET A 45 -5.65 3.28 8.71
C MET A 45 -5.82 4.41 7.69
N VAL A 46 -6.85 5.25 7.85
CA VAL A 46 -7.04 6.45 7.01
C VAL A 46 -5.90 7.45 7.21
N LYS A 47 -5.44 7.64 8.45
CA LYS A 47 -4.30 8.52 8.75
C LYS A 47 -3.01 7.99 8.13
N LEU A 48 -2.71 6.71 8.31
CA LEU A 48 -1.55 6.03 7.71
C LEU A 48 -1.57 6.10 6.18
N THR A 49 -2.74 5.95 5.56
CA THR A 49 -2.89 6.04 4.10
C THR A 49 -2.59 7.46 3.61
N LYS A 50 -3.10 8.49 4.28
CA LYS A 50 -2.79 9.89 3.94
C LYS A 50 -1.31 10.22 4.10
N GLU A 51 -0.66 9.71 5.14
CA GLU A 51 0.79 9.89 5.34
C GLU A 51 1.62 9.17 4.27
N LYS A 52 1.19 7.96 3.86
CA LYS A 52 1.79 7.23 2.75
C LYS A 52 1.67 8.03 1.45
N ASP A 53 0.48 8.51 1.10
CA ASP A 53 0.25 9.27 -0.13
C ASP A 53 1.08 10.56 -0.16
N ALA A 54 1.13 11.29 0.96
CA ALA A 54 1.97 12.48 1.09
C ALA A 54 3.47 12.17 0.92
N THR A 55 3.91 11.01 1.41
CA THR A 55 5.30 10.56 1.28
C THR A 55 5.62 10.12 -0.15
N THR A 56 4.72 9.39 -0.81
CA THR A 56 4.86 8.99 -2.21
C THR A 56 4.96 10.21 -3.12
N LEU A 57 4.13 11.23 -2.88
CA LEU A 57 4.16 12.47 -3.65
C LEU A 57 5.49 13.23 -3.47
N ARG A 58 6.06 13.22 -2.26
CA ARG A 58 7.41 13.75 -2.01
C ARG A 58 8.48 12.95 -2.74
N ILE A 59 8.40 11.62 -2.72
CA ILE A 59 9.36 10.75 -3.43
C ILE A 59 9.31 11.01 -4.93
N GLU A 60 8.12 11.14 -5.52
CA GLU A 60 7.96 11.47 -6.94
C GLU A 60 8.54 12.83 -7.28
N LYS A 61 8.30 13.85 -6.44
CA LYS A 61 8.89 15.17 -6.61
C LYS A 61 10.42 15.11 -6.55
N LEU A 62 10.98 14.45 -5.54
CA LEU A 62 12.44 14.26 -5.41
C LEU A 62 13.01 13.48 -6.59
N ARG A 63 12.29 12.46 -7.09
CA ARG A 63 12.70 11.68 -8.27
C ARG A 63 12.70 12.55 -9.53
N GLN A 64 11.71 13.42 -9.68
CA GLN A 64 11.64 14.36 -10.79
C GLN A 64 12.79 15.38 -10.73
N GLU A 65 13.04 15.96 -9.56
CA GLU A 65 14.18 16.86 -9.33
C GLU A 65 15.51 16.15 -9.61
N THR A 66 15.70 14.94 -9.08
CA THR A 66 16.91 14.13 -9.32
C THR A 66 17.07 13.78 -10.80
N SER A 67 15.97 13.49 -11.49
CA SER A 67 15.99 13.19 -12.93
C SER A 67 16.34 14.42 -13.76
N GLN A 68 15.96 15.63 -13.32
CA GLN A 68 16.41 16.88 -13.92
C GLN A 68 17.91 17.10 -13.70
N PHE A 69 18.42 16.85 -12.48
CA PHE A 69 19.86 16.94 -12.18
C PHE A 69 20.71 15.84 -12.84
N SER A 70 20.14 14.64 -13.04
CA SER A 70 20.79 13.51 -13.70
C SER A 70 20.66 13.56 -15.23
N SER A 71 19.91 14.54 -15.76
CA SER A 71 19.79 14.70 -17.20
C SER A 71 21.13 15.17 -17.77
N LEU A 72 21.52 14.59 -18.91
CA LEU A 72 22.75 14.93 -19.62
C LEU A 72 22.86 16.44 -19.88
N SER A 73 21.71 17.09 -20.11
CA SER A 73 21.59 18.56 -20.27
C SER A 73 22.02 19.36 -19.04
N TYR A 74 21.78 18.87 -17.82
CA TYR A 74 22.27 19.53 -16.61
C TYR A 74 23.79 19.38 -16.48
N ILE A 75 24.32 18.20 -16.80
CA ILE A 75 25.76 17.93 -16.78
C ILE A 75 26.46 18.81 -17.83
N GLU A 76 25.89 18.92 -19.03
CA GLU A 76 26.39 19.80 -20.10
C GLU A 76 26.38 21.27 -19.68
N LYS A 77 25.26 21.79 -19.16
CA LYS A 77 25.18 23.17 -18.66
C LYS A 77 26.14 23.44 -17.51
N ARG A 78 26.33 22.46 -16.62
CA ARG A 78 27.28 22.58 -15.50
C ARG A 78 28.72 22.56 -16.01
N ALA A 79 29.03 21.71 -16.98
CA ALA A 79 30.35 21.66 -17.62
C ALA A 79 30.66 22.96 -18.37
N GLU A 80 29.68 23.51 -19.09
CA GLU A 80 29.79 24.80 -19.77
C GLU A 80 30.04 25.94 -18.77
N SER A 81 29.34 25.94 -17.62
CA SER A 81 29.58 26.92 -16.55
C SER A 81 30.95 26.81 -15.87
N LEU A 82 31.64 25.67 -16.03
CA LEU A 82 33.00 25.42 -15.54
C LEU A 82 34.07 25.71 -16.61
N GLY A 83 33.67 26.24 -17.76
CA GLY A 83 34.57 26.57 -18.88
C GLY A 83 34.96 25.38 -19.75
N LEU A 84 34.28 24.24 -19.61
CA LEU A 84 34.50 23.07 -20.47
C LEU A 84 33.74 23.27 -21.80
N ILE A 85 34.40 22.93 -22.91
CA ILE A 85 33.86 23.09 -24.27
C ILE A 85 32.79 22.03 -24.51
N SER A 86 31.61 22.44 -25.02
CA SER A 86 30.50 21.53 -25.33
C SER A 86 30.90 20.49 -26.38
N TYR A 87 30.63 19.21 -26.11
CA TYR A 87 30.97 18.12 -27.00
C TYR A 87 29.94 18.01 -28.14
N VAL A 88 30.31 18.40 -29.37
CA VAL A 88 29.43 18.37 -30.56
C VAL A 88 29.53 17.02 -31.32
N GLY A 89 30.10 16.00 -30.71
CA GLY A 89 30.24 14.67 -31.31
C GLY A 89 28.98 13.84 -31.13
N SER A 90 28.55 13.16 -32.21
CA SER A 90 27.45 12.18 -32.15
C SER A 90 27.75 11.14 -31.07
N LEU A 91 26.90 11.10 -30.03
CA LEU A 91 26.94 10.08 -28.99
C LEU A 91 26.79 8.72 -29.69
N ARG A 92 27.89 7.98 -29.84
CA ARG A 92 27.82 6.58 -30.27
C ARG A 92 26.91 5.86 -29.29
N SER A 93 25.74 5.45 -29.77
CA SER A 93 24.82 4.61 -29.03
C SER A 93 25.60 3.39 -28.54
N ILE A 94 25.76 3.26 -27.23
CA ILE A 94 26.23 2.03 -26.61
C ILE A 94 25.02 1.10 -26.66
N GLU A 95 24.79 0.52 -27.83
CA GLU A 95 23.77 -0.50 -28.02
C GLU A 95 24.19 -1.69 -27.14
N PRO A 96 23.28 -2.25 -26.31
CA PRO A 96 23.62 -3.39 -25.48
C PRO A 96 24.09 -4.52 -26.40
N VAL A 97 25.32 -4.99 -26.18
CA VAL A 97 25.89 -6.10 -26.92
C VAL A 97 24.97 -7.30 -26.73
N THR A 98 24.15 -7.59 -27.73
CA THR A 98 23.32 -8.78 -27.73
C THR A 98 24.24 -9.99 -27.86
N VAL A 99 23.96 -11.04 -27.09
CA VAL A 99 24.70 -12.32 -27.07
C VAL A 99 24.89 -12.94 -28.48
N ALA A 100 24.06 -12.57 -29.45
CA ALA A 100 24.22 -12.96 -30.85
C ALA A 100 25.51 -12.41 -31.51
N SER A 101 25.98 -11.23 -31.10
CA SER A 101 27.23 -10.66 -31.66
C SER A 101 28.49 -11.34 -31.12
N LEU A 102 28.45 -11.91 -29.90
CA LEU A 102 29.56 -12.67 -29.31
C LEU A 102 29.77 -14.02 -30.02
N VAL A 103 28.70 -14.64 -30.52
CA VAL A 103 28.78 -15.89 -31.29
C VAL A 103 29.45 -15.68 -32.65
N ASN A 104 29.26 -14.51 -33.28
CA ASN A 104 29.84 -14.24 -34.59
C ASN A 104 31.34 -13.90 -34.52
N VAL A 105 31.81 -13.28 -33.43
CA VAL A 105 33.24 -12.98 -33.22
C VAL A 105 34.06 -14.26 -32.99
N GLN A 106 33.52 -15.26 -32.28
CA GLN A 106 34.19 -16.55 -32.13
C GLN A 106 34.29 -17.35 -33.43
N LYS A 107 33.32 -17.21 -34.34
CA LYS A 107 33.30 -17.97 -35.60
C LYS A 107 34.29 -17.46 -36.64
N ASN A 108 34.74 -16.20 -36.51
CA ASN A 108 35.70 -15.56 -37.40
C ASN A 108 37.15 -15.60 -36.88
N SER A 109 37.38 -16.30 -35.75
CA SER A 109 38.71 -16.52 -35.16
C SER A 109 39.15 -18.00 -35.21
N GLN A 110 38.52 -18.80 -36.09
CA GLN A 110 38.99 -20.14 -36.49
C GLN A 110 39.41 -20.15 -37.95
#